data_AF-A0A7J6QZX7-F1
#
_entry.id   AF-A0A7J6QZX7-F1
#
_cell.length_a   1.000
_cell.length_b   1.000
_cell.length_c   1.000
_cell.angle_alpha   90.00
_cell.angle_beta   90.00
_cell.angle_gamma   90.00
#
_symmetry.space_group_name_H-M   'P 1'
#
loop_
_entity.id
_entity.type
_entity.pdbx_description
1 polymer ?
#
loop_
_entity_poly.entity_id
_entity_poly.type
_entity_poly.pdbx_seq_one_letter_code
_entity_poly.pdbx_strand_id
1 'polypeptide(L)'
;MPLDSRHRAALIEKAMELQKTLSEMTYRVEEVRLQNAALEEENDLLKEYIENFITRVILECLTRQRLLASDHSVSWVKVLTSVMPRGARGHVRSISTTLSNTKALCSSSCWTGSSIGRRPTAVIDMGLHTWKVGFATECKPRWRIRSLHDRWEDWTPDELESFLGHVLLDRLLVSPPTNADAWGDTRILVLENMFTPRYIRDSVRLCCGSLSFPGRVRKGFRHAGAPVPLQVENGHIRSTIEYAIGQPTALVVDMGHSSSRVVPVLACMPVMEAAVESASYRKARPRPTDEHSHSGDEILELVVSAMVEAVTKCPIDVRRHVASKVYFVGGWSGRPSLEADILEAFALLVSDKLPNFSSKSITVFDTDPSMDPTDLIWIGASIYGGRGRFLVAVNDQFSSIGMPVPHPAMHKSTADDSMGVRVTDWLNTFQ
;
A
#
# COMPACT_ATOMS: atom_id res chain seq x y z
N MET A 1 73.96 -34.62 20.15
CA MET A 1 74.50 -33.33 20.64
C MET A 1 73.53 -32.76 21.66
N PRO A 2 73.97 -32.38 22.86
CA PRO A 2 73.09 -31.74 23.84
C PRO A 2 72.58 -30.40 23.26
N LEU A 3 71.26 -30.20 23.31
CA LEU A 3 70.62 -28.92 22.95
C LEU A 3 71.24 -27.79 23.77
N ASP A 4 71.71 -26.74 23.09
CA ASP A 4 72.23 -25.54 23.72
C ASP A 4 71.21 -24.98 24.73
N SER A 5 71.68 -24.67 25.93
CA SER A 5 70.92 -24.09 27.03
C SER A 5 70.08 -22.87 26.60
N ARG A 6 70.58 -22.05 25.67
CA ARG A 6 69.87 -20.88 25.13
C ARG A 6 68.64 -21.26 24.31
N HIS A 7 68.74 -22.32 23.50
CA HIS A 7 67.62 -22.81 22.70
C HIS A 7 66.51 -23.37 23.59
N ARG A 8 66.87 -24.06 24.69
CA ARG A 8 65.89 -24.52 25.69
C ARG A 8 65.17 -23.37 26.37
N ALA A 9 65.88 -22.31 26.77
CA ALA A 9 65.28 -21.13 27.37
C ALA A 9 64.28 -20.44 26.42
N ALA A 10 64.65 -20.26 25.15
CA ALA A 10 63.78 -19.66 24.13
C ALA A 10 62.50 -20.48 23.88
N LEU A 11 62.61 -21.82 23.88
CA LEU A 11 61.43 -22.69 23.74
C LEU A 11 60.50 -22.61 24.95
N ILE A 12 61.05 -22.48 26.17
CA ILE A 12 60.25 -22.32 27.39
C ILE A 12 59.50 -20.98 27.36
N GLU A 13 60.19 -19.90 27.00
CA GLU A 13 59.58 -18.57 26.87
C GLU A 13 58.43 -18.57 25.85
N LYS A 14 58.67 -19.14 24.66
CA LYS A 14 57.63 -19.29 23.63
C LYS A 14 56.46 -20.17 24.08
N ALA A 15 56.73 -21.24 24.83
CA ALA A 15 55.68 -22.09 25.39
C ALA A 15 54.83 -21.34 26.42
N MET A 16 55.44 -20.51 27.27
CA MET A 16 54.73 -19.66 28.23
C MET A 16 53.88 -18.58 27.54
N GLU A 17 54.39 -17.97 26.48
CA GLU A 17 53.64 -17.00 25.67
C GLU A 17 52.41 -17.65 25.02
N LEU A 18 52.59 -18.83 24.40
CA LEU A 18 51.47 -19.59 23.82
C LEU A 18 50.45 -20.00 24.88
N GLN A 19 50.88 -20.41 26.07
CA GLN A 19 49.99 -20.74 27.18
C GLN A 19 49.17 -19.53 27.65
N LYS A 20 49.79 -18.35 27.69
CA LYS A 20 49.10 -17.09 28.01
C LYS A 20 48.05 -16.75 26.95
N THR A 21 48.41 -16.80 25.66
CA THR A 21 47.48 -16.53 24.56
C THR A 21 46.33 -17.53 24.53
N LEU A 22 46.59 -18.81 24.77
CA LEU A 22 45.55 -19.83 24.86
C LEU A 22 44.57 -19.53 26.01
N SER A 23 45.09 -19.14 27.18
CA SER A 23 44.27 -18.79 28.33
C SER A 23 43.37 -17.56 28.07
N GLU A 24 43.89 -16.55 27.39
CA GLU A 24 43.13 -15.36 26.98
C GLU A 24 42.04 -15.70 25.95
N MET A 25 42.36 -16.54 24.97
CA MET A 25 41.36 -17.03 24.01
C MET A 25 40.27 -17.85 24.68
N THR A 26 40.61 -18.73 25.63
CA THR A 26 39.62 -19.51 26.40
C THR A 26 38.70 -18.60 27.19
N TYR A 27 39.24 -17.56 27.84
CA TYR A 27 38.43 -16.57 28.55
C TYR A 27 37.44 -15.85 27.62
N ARG A 28 37.92 -15.38 26.46
CA ARG A 28 37.06 -14.71 25.46
C ARG A 28 35.97 -15.62 24.90
N VAL A 29 36.26 -16.89 24.70
CA VAL A 29 35.25 -17.87 24.23
C VAL A 29 34.14 -18.04 25.26
N GLU A 30 34.48 -18.11 26.55
CA GLU A 30 33.47 -18.23 27.62
C GLU A 30 32.67 -16.92 27.78
N GLU A 31 33.29 -15.75 27.63
CA GLU A 31 32.58 -14.46 27.62
C GLU A 31 31.55 -14.38 26.48
N VAL A 32 31.94 -14.75 25.25
CA VAL A 32 31.02 -14.78 24.11
C VAL A 32 29.91 -15.81 24.33
N ARG A 33 30.20 -16.95 24.95
CA ARG A 33 29.18 -17.95 25.32
C ARG A 33 28.13 -17.38 26.26
N LEU A 34 28.55 -16.65 27.29
CA LEU A 34 27.64 -16.01 28.23
C LEU A 34 26.79 -14.92 27.56
N GLN A 35 27.38 -14.12 26.66
CA GLN A 35 26.64 -13.11 25.89
C GLN A 35 25.60 -13.76 24.96
N ASN A 36 25.95 -14.85 24.29
CA ASN A 36 25.01 -15.58 23.45
C ASN A 36 23.85 -16.18 24.26
N ALA A 37 24.12 -16.72 25.45
CA ALA A 37 23.07 -17.24 26.34
C ALA A 37 22.10 -16.14 26.78
N ALA A 38 22.60 -14.93 27.08
CA ALA A 38 21.75 -13.78 27.40
C ALA A 38 20.89 -13.34 26.21
N LEU A 39 21.46 -13.31 25.00
CA LEU A 39 20.71 -13.01 23.77
C LEU A 39 19.65 -14.07 23.44
N GLU A 40 19.89 -15.34 23.75
CA GLU A 40 18.89 -16.41 23.60
C GLU A 40 17.69 -16.19 24.54
N GLU A 41 17.92 -15.77 25.79
CA GLU A 41 16.86 -15.42 26.75
C GLU A 41 16.03 -14.22 26.27
N GLU A 42 16.68 -13.16 25.78
CA GLU A 42 15.98 -11.99 25.22
C GLU A 42 15.15 -12.36 23.97
N ASN A 43 15.67 -13.22 23.10
CA ASN A 43 14.94 -13.70 21.93
C ASN A 43 13.71 -14.52 22.30
N ASP A 44 13.78 -15.32 23.37
CA ASP A 44 12.64 -16.09 23.86
C ASP A 44 11.55 -15.18 24.47
N LEU A 45 11.94 -14.13 25.21
CA LEU A 45 11.01 -13.10 25.69
C LEU A 45 10.33 -12.35 24.53
N LEU A 46 11.07 -12.02 23.45
CA LEU A 46 10.51 -11.39 22.26
C LEU A 46 9.51 -12.29 21.52
N LYS A 47 9.79 -13.61 21.43
CA LYS A 47 8.84 -14.58 20.86
C LYS A 47 7.54 -14.59 21.66
N GLU A 48 7.62 -14.67 22.99
CA GLU A 48 6.44 -14.65 23.87
C GLU A 48 5.63 -13.35 23.69
N TYR A 49 6.31 -12.21 23.63
CA TYR A 49 5.66 -10.91 23.39
C TYR A 49 4.92 -10.88 22.04
N ILE A 50 5.54 -11.38 20.97
CA ILE A 50 4.93 -11.46 19.64
C ILE A 50 3.71 -12.39 19.65
N GLU A 51 3.81 -13.56 20.27
CA GLU A 51 2.69 -14.51 20.39
C GLU A 51 1.51 -13.90 21.16
N ASN A 52 1.79 -13.21 22.27
CA ASN A 52 0.79 -12.49 23.05
C ASN A 52 0.14 -11.35 22.26
N PHE A 53 0.94 -10.58 21.51
CA PHE A 53 0.44 -9.51 20.65
C PHE A 53 -0.48 -10.04 19.55
N ILE A 54 -0.05 -11.08 18.82
CA ILE A 54 -0.86 -11.74 17.78
C ILE A 54 -2.16 -12.27 18.37
N THR A 55 -2.10 -12.95 19.51
CA THR A 55 -3.28 -13.47 20.21
C THR A 55 -4.26 -12.36 20.54
N ARG A 56 -3.77 -11.22 21.05
CA ARG A 56 -4.61 -10.06 21.39
C ARG A 56 -5.25 -9.43 20.15
N VAL A 57 -4.49 -9.27 19.06
CA VAL A 57 -5.00 -8.76 17.78
C VAL A 57 -6.08 -9.68 17.22
N ILE A 58 -5.87 -11.00 17.24
CA ILE A 58 -6.86 -11.98 16.79
C ILE A 58 -8.11 -11.94 17.64
N LEU A 59 -7.98 -11.92 18.98
CA LEU A 59 -9.13 -11.81 19.89
C LEU A 59 -9.93 -10.53 19.67
N GLU A 60 -9.24 -9.40 19.44
CA GLU A 60 -9.90 -8.13 19.15
C GLU A 60 -10.62 -8.16 17.80
N CYS A 61 -10.00 -8.76 16.77
CA CYS A 61 -10.62 -8.99 15.47
C CYS A 61 -11.87 -9.89 15.59
N LEU A 62 -11.78 -11.00 16.31
CA LEU A 62 -12.90 -11.93 16.52
C LEU A 62 -14.02 -11.29 17.33
N THR A 63 -13.69 -10.53 18.38
CA THR A 63 -14.68 -9.81 19.20
C THR A 63 -15.42 -8.76 18.38
N ARG A 64 -14.70 -8.03 17.51
CA ARG A 64 -15.30 -7.05 16.60
C ARG A 64 -16.13 -7.72 15.49
N GLN A 65 -15.69 -8.85 14.96
CA GLN A 65 -16.48 -9.61 13.98
C GLN A 65 -17.73 -10.24 14.60
N ARG A 66 -17.71 -10.64 15.88
CA ARG A 66 -18.91 -11.07 16.61
C ARG A 66 -19.97 -9.97 16.71
N LEU A 67 -19.56 -8.70 16.71
CA LEU A 67 -20.48 -7.55 16.66
C LEU A 67 -20.97 -7.23 15.24
N LEU A 68 -20.35 -7.77 14.19
CA LEU A 68 -20.63 -7.47 12.78
C LEU A 68 -21.24 -8.65 12.00
N ALA A 69 -21.16 -9.88 12.51
CA ALA A 69 -21.62 -11.06 11.81
C ALA A 69 -23.14 -11.24 11.93
N SER A 70 -23.88 -10.64 11.00
CA SER A 70 -25.00 -11.30 10.35
C SER A 70 -24.48 -12.14 9.16
N ASP A 71 -24.79 -13.44 9.19
CA ASP A 71 -24.97 -14.37 8.07
C ASP A 71 -23.87 -15.23 7.38
N HIS A 72 -22.55 -15.10 7.58
CA HIS A 72 -21.60 -15.98 6.82
C HIS A 72 -20.40 -16.58 7.59
N SER A 73 -20.60 -17.11 8.81
CA SER A 73 -19.50 -17.50 9.71
C SER A 73 -18.97 -18.96 9.60
N VAL A 74 -19.56 -19.85 8.80
CA VAL A 74 -19.23 -21.30 8.91
C VAL A 74 -17.93 -21.69 8.18
N SER A 75 -17.52 -20.95 7.14
CA SER A 75 -16.30 -21.27 6.37
C SER A 75 -15.02 -20.86 7.12
N TRP A 76 -15.01 -19.68 7.72
CA TRP A 76 -13.83 -19.08 8.35
C TRP A 76 -13.40 -19.77 9.64
N VAL A 77 -14.35 -20.35 10.40
CA VAL A 77 -14.04 -21.11 11.62
C VAL A 77 -13.15 -22.31 11.30
N LYS A 78 -13.37 -22.98 10.16
CA LYS A 78 -12.54 -24.12 9.72
C LYS A 78 -11.12 -23.68 9.38
N VAL A 79 -10.97 -22.56 8.66
CA VAL A 79 -9.66 -21.98 8.32
C VAL A 79 -8.92 -21.56 9.60
N LEU A 80 -9.54 -20.83 10.52
CA LEU A 80 -8.88 -20.42 11.76
C LEU A 80 -8.48 -21.62 12.63
N THR A 81 -9.32 -22.66 12.74
CA THR A 81 -8.94 -23.87 13.51
C THR A 81 -7.77 -24.65 12.93
N SER A 82 -7.45 -24.51 11.63
CA SER A 82 -6.30 -25.20 11.01
C SER A 82 -4.98 -24.47 11.24
N VAL A 83 -4.99 -23.14 11.41
CA VAL A 83 -3.77 -22.33 11.63
C VAL A 83 -3.44 -22.15 13.12
N MET A 84 -4.37 -22.43 14.04
CA MET A 84 -4.14 -22.21 15.48
C MET A 84 -3.35 -23.33 16.19
N PRO A 85 -2.48 -22.97 17.17
CA PRO A 85 -1.83 -23.90 18.09
C PRO A 85 -2.84 -24.78 18.81
N ARG A 86 -2.48 -26.04 19.10
CA ARG A 86 -3.40 -27.06 19.63
C ARG A 86 -4.16 -26.64 20.90
N GLY A 87 -3.58 -25.78 21.74
CA GLY A 87 -4.20 -25.28 22.97
C GLY A 87 -5.42 -24.37 22.78
N ALA A 88 -5.51 -23.63 21.66
CA ALA A 88 -6.58 -22.65 21.43
C ALA A 88 -7.86 -23.25 20.80
N ARG A 89 -7.82 -24.51 20.34
CA ARG A 89 -8.90 -25.14 19.56
C ARG A 89 -10.16 -25.46 20.37
N GLY A 90 -10.03 -25.63 21.70
CA GLY A 90 -11.14 -26.01 22.59
C GLY A 90 -12.20 -24.93 22.74
N HIS A 91 -11.80 -23.65 22.79
CA HIS A 91 -12.72 -22.52 22.97
C HIS A 91 -13.56 -22.21 21.73
N VAL A 92 -13.03 -22.51 20.52
CA VAL A 92 -13.69 -22.22 19.25
C VAL A 92 -14.85 -23.19 18.95
N ARG A 93 -14.75 -24.46 19.41
CA ARG A 93 -15.81 -25.47 19.17
C ARG A 93 -17.11 -25.16 19.92
N SER A 94 -17.05 -24.53 21.09
CA SER A 94 -18.23 -24.13 21.86
C SER A 94 -19.04 -23.02 21.19
N ILE A 95 -18.43 -22.23 20.31
CA ILE A 95 -19.06 -21.08 19.64
C ILE A 95 -19.80 -21.52 18.35
N SER A 96 -19.35 -22.62 17.73
CA SER A 96 -19.92 -23.15 16.49
C SER A 96 -21.35 -23.69 16.65
N THR A 97 -21.73 -24.17 17.83
CA THR A 97 -23.02 -24.85 18.06
C THR A 97 -24.19 -23.87 18.22
N THR A 98 -23.94 -22.59 18.50
CA THR A 98 -24.97 -21.57 18.70
C THR A 98 -25.40 -20.90 17.38
N LEU A 99 -24.60 -21.02 16.31
CA LEU A 99 -24.75 -20.30 15.04
C LEU A 99 -25.68 -20.98 14.01
N SER A 100 -26.14 -22.22 14.24
CA SER A 100 -26.88 -23.00 13.24
C SER A 100 -28.37 -22.69 13.09
N ASN A 101 -28.97 -21.84 13.95
CA ASN A 101 -30.43 -21.67 14.03
C ASN A 101 -31.01 -20.41 13.34
N THR A 102 -30.21 -19.61 12.64
CA THR A 102 -30.64 -18.35 12.01
C THR A 102 -30.15 -18.32 10.55
N LYS A 103 -30.87 -18.97 9.63
CA LYS A 103 -30.42 -19.16 8.23
C LYS A 103 -31.42 -18.74 7.15
N ALA A 104 -32.46 -18.01 7.51
CA ALA A 104 -33.47 -17.59 6.55
C ALA A 104 -33.71 -16.09 6.70
N LEU A 105 -32.94 -15.26 5.96
CA LEU A 105 -33.24 -13.86 5.56
C LEU A 105 -31.93 -13.13 5.16
N CYS A 106 -31.47 -13.18 3.90
CA CYS A 106 -30.65 -12.10 3.28
C CYS A 106 -30.21 -12.44 1.83
N SER A 107 -30.87 -11.86 0.83
CA SER A 107 -30.33 -11.73 -0.54
C SER A 107 -30.57 -10.35 -1.16
N SER A 108 -30.91 -9.33 -0.36
CA SER A 108 -31.22 -7.98 -0.89
C SER A 108 -30.92 -6.80 0.07
N SER A 109 -30.19 -7.02 1.17
CA SER A 109 -30.14 -6.06 2.29
C SER A 109 -28.73 -5.69 2.74
N CYS A 110 -27.80 -5.41 1.82
CA CYS A 110 -26.49 -4.83 2.16
C CYS A 110 -26.56 -3.37 2.70
N TRP A 111 -27.77 -2.80 2.87
CA TRP A 111 -28.02 -1.48 3.47
C TRP A 111 -29.13 -1.44 4.54
N THR A 112 -29.42 -2.56 5.21
CA THR A 112 -30.28 -2.49 6.43
C THR A 112 -29.50 -2.45 7.74
N GLY A 113 -28.17 -2.58 7.67
CA GLY A 113 -27.26 -2.31 8.79
C GLY A 113 -27.12 -0.81 9.02
N SER A 114 -28.19 -0.19 9.52
CA SER A 114 -28.14 1.11 10.18
C SER A 114 -27.20 0.97 11.39
N SER A 115 -25.90 1.12 11.16
CA SER A 115 -24.98 1.50 12.23
C SER A 115 -25.23 2.98 12.49
N ILE A 116 -26.37 3.22 13.15
CA ILE A 116 -26.88 4.51 13.58
C ILE A 116 -25.72 5.27 14.24
N GLY A 117 -25.18 6.27 13.53
CA GLY A 117 -24.14 7.17 14.02
C GLY A 117 -22.78 7.13 13.33
N ARG A 118 -22.47 6.22 12.38
CA ARG A 118 -21.21 6.32 11.64
C ARG A 118 -21.34 7.21 10.40
N ARG A 119 -20.49 8.24 10.36
CA ARG A 119 -20.34 9.14 9.22
C ARG A 119 -19.86 8.34 7.99
N PRO A 120 -20.54 8.42 6.84
CA PRO A 120 -20.07 7.73 5.64
C PRO A 120 -18.74 8.35 5.17
N THR A 121 -17.84 7.51 4.67
CA THR A 121 -16.61 7.96 4.01
C THR A 121 -16.74 7.64 2.52
N ALA A 122 -16.75 8.64 1.65
CA ALA A 122 -16.62 8.45 0.22
C ALA A 122 -15.16 8.11 -0.13
N VAL A 123 -14.95 7.17 -1.03
CA VAL A 123 -13.61 6.73 -1.47
C VAL A 123 -13.48 6.98 -2.96
N ILE A 124 -12.44 7.72 -3.33
CA ILE A 124 -12.16 8.14 -4.72
C ILE A 124 -10.77 7.67 -5.08
N ASP A 125 -10.67 6.75 -6.03
CA ASP A 125 -9.43 6.29 -6.64
C ASP A 125 -9.26 6.96 -8.00
N MET A 126 -8.29 7.87 -8.10
CA MET A 126 -8.04 8.65 -9.32
C MET A 126 -7.00 7.96 -10.19
N GLY A 127 -7.46 7.19 -11.18
CA GLY A 127 -6.61 6.62 -12.21
C GLY A 127 -6.52 7.52 -13.46
N LEU A 128 -5.46 7.36 -14.25
CA LEU A 128 -5.29 8.11 -15.51
C LEU A 128 -6.43 7.86 -16.51
N HIS A 129 -6.90 6.61 -16.60
CA HIS A 129 -7.94 6.20 -17.55
C HIS A 129 -9.31 6.01 -16.90
N THR A 130 -9.34 5.54 -15.66
CA THR A 130 -10.58 5.22 -14.94
C THR A 130 -10.47 5.72 -13.51
N TRP A 131 -11.49 6.42 -13.07
CA TRP A 131 -11.68 6.84 -11.69
C TRP A 131 -12.69 5.91 -11.03
N LYS A 132 -12.42 5.47 -9.81
CA LYS A 132 -13.30 4.55 -9.08
C LYS A 132 -13.86 5.28 -7.86
N VAL A 133 -15.17 5.23 -7.71
CA VAL A 133 -15.89 6.02 -6.72
C VAL A 133 -16.92 5.15 -6.02
N GLY A 134 -17.00 5.25 -4.70
CA GLY A 134 -18.01 4.58 -3.89
C GLY A 134 -17.88 4.96 -2.42
N PHE A 135 -18.38 4.12 -1.53
CA PHE A 135 -18.28 4.35 -0.09
C PHE A 135 -17.39 3.30 0.58
N ALA A 136 -16.76 3.72 1.67
CA ALA A 136 -16.07 2.83 2.57
C ALA A 136 -17.00 1.74 3.09
N THR A 137 -16.43 0.59 3.44
CA THR A 137 -17.12 -0.67 3.79
C THR A 137 -17.80 -1.42 2.65
N GLU A 138 -17.83 -0.85 1.44
CA GLU A 138 -18.31 -1.58 0.26
C GLU A 138 -17.20 -2.45 -0.33
N CYS A 139 -17.59 -3.58 -0.93
CA CYS A 139 -16.65 -4.54 -1.52
C CYS A 139 -16.27 -4.22 -2.98
N LYS A 140 -16.86 -3.18 -3.58
CA LYS A 140 -16.58 -2.73 -4.96
C LYS A 140 -16.94 -1.27 -5.13
N PRO A 141 -16.26 -0.53 -6.04
CA PRO A 141 -16.67 0.82 -6.38
C PRO A 141 -18.07 0.79 -7.01
N ARG A 142 -18.91 1.76 -6.65
CA ARG A 142 -20.24 1.95 -7.25
C ARG A 142 -20.15 2.48 -8.67
N TRP A 143 -19.17 3.34 -8.92
CA TRP A 143 -18.97 3.97 -10.22
C TRP A 143 -17.52 3.79 -10.69
N ARG A 144 -17.39 3.48 -11.98
CA ARG A 144 -16.13 3.56 -12.71
C ARG A 144 -16.32 4.59 -13.81
N ILE A 145 -15.68 5.73 -13.64
CA ILE A 145 -15.82 6.89 -14.52
C ILE A 145 -14.60 6.88 -15.42
N ARG A 146 -14.79 6.72 -16.73
CA ARG A 146 -13.68 6.88 -17.66
C ARG A 146 -13.26 8.35 -17.65
N SER A 147 -11.97 8.59 -17.48
CA SER A 147 -11.40 9.91 -17.70
C SER A 147 -11.59 10.25 -19.17
N LEU A 148 -12.37 11.29 -19.45
CA LEU A 148 -12.60 11.78 -20.82
C LEU A 148 -11.31 12.37 -21.43
N HIS A 149 -10.37 12.74 -20.56
CA HIS A 149 -9.06 13.25 -20.96
C HIS A 149 -7.98 12.24 -20.61
N ASP A 150 -7.08 11.98 -21.57
CA ASP A 150 -5.99 11.02 -21.43
C ASP A 150 -4.93 11.42 -20.38
N ARG A 151 -5.00 12.67 -19.86
CA ARG A 151 -4.11 13.26 -18.84
C ARG A 151 -4.84 14.31 -18.01
N TRP A 152 -5.57 13.89 -16.98
CA TRP A 152 -6.09 14.83 -15.98
C TRP A 152 -4.96 15.53 -15.20
N GLU A 153 -3.74 15.01 -15.28
CA GLU A 153 -2.53 15.65 -14.76
C GLU A 153 -2.19 16.98 -15.46
N ASP A 154 -2.65 17.16 -16.70
CA ASP A 154 -2.49 18.40 -17.46
C ASP A 154 -3.59 19.43 -17.14
N TRP A 155 -4.59 19.06 -16.32
CA TRP A 155 -5.70 19.95 -16.02
C TRP A 155 -5.27 21.11 -15.14
N THR A 156 -5.87 22.27 -15.43
CA THR A 156 -5.85 23.40 -14.52
C THR A 156 -6.58 23.04 -13.22
N PRO A 157 -6.26 23.71 -12.10
CA PRO A 157 -7.01 23.54 -10.86
C PRO A 157 -8.52 23.72 -11.04
N ASP A 158 -8.95 24.67 -11.87
CA ASP A 158 -10.37 24.95 -12.14
C ASP A 158 -11.07 23.81 -12.91
N GLU A 159 -10.39 23.20 -13.88
CA GLU A 159 -10.90 22.03 -14.62
C GLU A 159 -11.03 20.82 -13.69
N LEU A 160 -10.03 20.61 -12.84
CA LEU A 160 -10.07 19.54 -11.83
C LEU A 160 -11.17 19.78 -10.80
N GLU A 161 -11.36 21.02 -10.33
CA GLU A 161 -12.44 21.39 -9.42
C GLU A 161 -13.80 21.15 -10.07
N SER A 162 -13.99 21.61 -11.31
CA SER A 162 -15.22 21.44 -12.07
C SER A 162 -15.56 19.95 -12.25
N PHE A 163 -14.57 19.14 -12.64
CA PHE A 163 -14.75 17.71 -12.82
C PHE A 163 -15.03 16.99 -11.50
N LEU A 164 -14.26 17.26 -10.44
CA LEU A 164 -14.52 16.73 -9.10
C LEU A 164 -15.91 17.14 -8.62
N GLY A 165 -16.31 18.38 -8.86
CA GLY A 165 -17.66 18.87 -8.64
C GLY A 165 -18.68 17.98 -9.34
N HIS A 166 -18.54 17.72 -10.65
CA HIS A 166 -19.44 16.83 -11.38
C HIS A 166 -19.44 15.39 -10.84
N VAL A 167 -18.28 14.82 -10.54
CA VAL A 167 -18.18 13.45 -10.00
C VAL A 167 -18.85 13.34 -8.63
N LEU A 168 -18.54 14.25 -7.72
CA LEU A 168 -19.08 14.28 -6.37
C LEU A 168 -20.59 14.59 -6.38
N LEU A 169 -21.00 15.57 -7.17
CA LEU A 169 -22.40 16.01 -7.23
C LEU A 169 -23.28 15.02 -7.98
N ASP A 170 -22.91 14.63 -9.19
CA ASP A 170 -23.82 13.88 -10.07
C ASP A 170 -23.79 12.37 -9.80
N ARG A 171 -22.72 11.85 -9.18
CA ARG A 171 -22.61 10.40 -8.91
C ARG A 171 -22.79 10.07 -7.45
N LEU A 172 -22.06 10.74 -6.55
CA LEU A 172 -22.19 10.45 -5.12
C LEU A 172 -23.52 10.98 -4.54
N LEU A 173 -23.99 12.19 -4.92
CA LEU A 173 -25.23 12.74 -4.36
C LEU A 173 -26.52 12.21 -5.00
N VAL A 174 -26.48 11.66 -6.23
CA VAL A 174 -27.68 11.13 -6.90
C VAL A 174 -28.10 9.77 -6.33
N SER A 175 -27.24 9.12 -5.55
CA SER A 175 -27.60 7.97 -4.70
C SER A 175 -27.34 8.28 -3.23
N PRO A 176 -28.03 9.29 -2.66
CA PRO A 176 -27.71 9.75 -1.33
C PRO A 176 -28.09 8.67 -0.31
N PRO A 177 -27.39 8.60 0.84
CA PRO A 177 -28.07 8.13 2.05
C PRO A 177 -29.37 8.92 2.13
N THR A 178 -30.48 8.28 2.43
CA THR A 178 -31.86 8.85 2.36
C THR A 178 -32.09 10.15 3.16
N ASN A 179 -31.07 10.68 3.84
CA ASN A 179 -31.12 11.90 4.64
C ASN A 179 -30.05 12.92 4.18
N ALA A 180 -30.48 14.11 3.76
CA ALA A 180 -29.58 15.21 3.34
C ALA A 180 -28.58 15.63 4.44
N ASP A 181 -28.98 15.49 5.71
CA ASP A 181 -28.16 15.80 6.88
C ASP A 181 -26.92 14.90 7.01
N ALA A 182 -26.95 13.70 6.41
CA ALA A 182 -25.81 12.78 6.46
C ALA A 182 -24.59 13.29 5.68
N TRP A 183 -24.78 14.22 4.74
CA TRP A 183 -23.71 14.72 3.89
C TRP A 183 -22.81 15.76 4.54
N GLY A 184 -23.34 16.54 5.50
CA GLY A 184 -22.55 17.54 6.22
C GLY A 184 -21.38 16.92 7.00
N ASP A 185 -21.49 15.63 7.27
CA ASP A 185 -20.53 14.84 8.04
C ASP A 185 -19.75 13.82 7.19
N THR A 186 -20.04 13.70 5.89
CA THR A 186 -19.36 12.75 5.01
C THR A 186 -17.88 13.08 4.93
N ARG A 187 -17.02 12.08 5.11
CA ARG A 187 -15.58 12.21 4.87
C ARG A 187 -15.28 11.86 3.42
N ILE A 188 -14.30 12.50 2.81
CA ILE A 188 -13.81 12.10 1.50
C ILE A 188 -12.39 11.58 1.67
N LEU A 189 -12.16 10.33 1.26
CA LEU A 189 -10.86 9.69 1.14
C LEU A 189 -10.48 9.69 -0.33
N VAL A 190 -9.54 10.56 -0.70
CA VAL A 190 -8.96 10.56 -2.04
C VAL A 190 -7.70 9.72 -2.02
N LEU A 191 -7.65 8.73 -2.88
CA LEU A 191 -6.50 7.89 -3.14
C LEU A 191 -5.71 8.50 -4.28
N GLU A 192 -4.56 9.06 -3.93
CA GLU A 192 -3.60 9.61 -4.87
C GLU A 192 -2.48 8.62 -5.16
N ASN A 193 -2.05 8.57 -6.42
CA ASN A 193 -0.86 7.85 -6.79
C ASN A 193 0.36 8.43 -6.03
N MET A 194 1.26 7.57 -5.56
CA MET A 194 2.42 8.00 -4.77
C MET A 194 3.35 8.95 -5.54
N PHE A 195 3.36 8.85 -6.87
CA PHE A 195 4.13 9.74 -7.75
C PHE A 195 3.34 10.97 -8.20
N THR A 196 2.10 11.15 -7.75
CA THR A 196 1.30 12.32 -8.11
C THR A 196 2.09 13.59 -7.73
N PRO A 197 2.36 14.48 -8.71
CA PRO A 197 3.03 15.74 -8.45
C PRO A 197 2.37 16.52 -7.31
N ARG A 198 3.18 17.18 -6.48
CA ARG A 198 2.68 17.92 -5.32
C ARG A 198 1.64 18.98 -5.69
N TYR A 199 1.83 19.69 -6.81
CA TYR A 199 0.87 20.72 -7.24
C TYR A 199 -0.51 20.13 -7.53
N ILE A 200 -0.59 18.92 -8.07
CA ILE A 200 -1.86 18.22 -8.29
C ILE A 200 -2.51 17.88 -6.95
N ARG A 201 -1.74 17.36 -6.00
CA ARG A 201 -2.24 17.03 -4.66
C ARG A 201 -2.76 18.28 -3.94
N ASP A 202 -2.02 19.38 -4.06
CA ASP A 202 -2.41 20.67 -3.50
C ASP A 202 -3.68 21.19 -4.20
N SER A 203 -3.82 21.00 -5.52
CA SER A 203 -5.06 21.29 -6.26
C SER A 203 -6.22 20.42 -5.80
N VAL A 204 -6.05 19.11 -5.64
CA VAL A 204 -7.11 18.20 -5.13
C VAL A 204 -7.54 18.62 -3.73
N ARG A 205 -6.58 18.92 -2.86
CA ARG A 205 -6.84 19.41 -1.50
C ARG A 205 -7.56 20.74 -1.51
N LEU A 206 -7.13 21.68 -2.35
CA LEU A 206 -7.77 22.98 -2.50
C LEU A 206 -9.18 22.81 -3.05
N CYS A 207 -9.37 22.06 -4.14
CA CYS A 207 -10.68 21.76 -4.72
C CYS A 207 -11.59 21.20 -3.65
N CYS A 208 -11.20 20.09 -3.02
CA CYS A 208 -12.05 19.40 -2.06
C CYS A 208 -12.25 20.15 -0.72
N GLY A 209 -11.29 20.96 -0.27
CA GLY A 209 -11.40 21.79 0.94
C GLY A 209 -12.13 23.12 0.70
N SER A 210 -12.04 23.62 -0.53
CA SER A 210 -12.68 24.83 -1.05
C SER A 210 -13.92 24.52 -1.88
N LEU A 211 -14.47 23.29 -1.81
CA LEU A 211 -15.76 22.88 -2.39
C LEU A 211 -16.89 23.73 -1.77
N SER A 212 -16.88 25.00 -2.11
CA SER A 212 -17.89 26.01 -1.94
C SER A 212 -18.88 25.73 -3.06
N PHE A 213 -19.58 24.61 -2.95
CA PHE A 213 -20.38 24.08 -4.05
C PHE A 213 -21.22 25.18 -4.72
N PRO A 214 -21.26 25.23 -6.08
CA PRO A 214 -22.00 26.26 -6.81
C PRO A 214 -23.46 26.36 -6.36
N GLY A 215 -24.04 27.56 -6.48
CA GLY A 215 -25.27 28.04 -5.81
C GLY A 215 -26.52 27.14 -5.79
N ARG A 216 -26.62 26.11 -6.64
CA ARG A 216 -27.70 25.10 -6.60
C ARG A 216 -27.51 24.08 -5.47
N VAL A 217 -26.27 23.62 -5.25
CA VAL A 217 -25.92 22.69 -4.17
C VAL A 217 -25.77 23.43 -2.85
N ARG A 218 -25.30 24.69 -2.92
CA ARG A 218 -25.29 25.62 -1.79
C ARG A 218 -26.69 25.83 -1.20
N LYS A 219 -27.80 25.58 -1.89
CA LYS A 219 -29.14 25.64 -1.28
C LYS A 219 -29.48 24.39 -0.45
N GLY A 220 -28.99 23.21 -0.85
CA GLY A 220 -29.11 21.98 -0.08
C GLY A 220 -28.19 21.92 1.13
N PHE A 221 -26.94 22.37 0.98
CA PHE A 221 -25.94 22.38 2.06
C PHE A 221 -25.99 23.62 2.99
N ARG A 222 -26.69 24.71 2.61
CA ARG A 222 -26.81 25.93 3.44
C ARG A 222 -27.51 25.72 4.77
N HIS A 223 -28.32 24.67 4.92
CA HIS A 223 -28.97 24.41 6.20
C HIS A 223 -28.01 23.82 7.25
N ALA A 224 -26.85 23.31 6.84
CA ALA A 224 -25.90 22.67 7.76
C ALA A 224 -24.69 23.53 8.14
N GLY A 225 -24.29 24.53 7.34
CA GLY A 225 -23.22 25.50 7.67
C GLY A 225 -21.83 24.92 7.97
N ALA A 226 -21.65 23.60 7.90
CA ALA A 226 -20.46 22.90 8.34
C ALA A 226 -19.51 22.61 7.16
N PRO A 227 -18.20 22.85 7.30
CA PRO A 227 -17.21 22.41 6.32
C PRO A 227 -17.19 20.88 6.26
N VAL A 228 -17.16 20.33 5.05
CA VAL A 228 -16.98 18.88 4.83
C VAL A 228 -15.54 18.53 5.21
N PRO A 229 -15.30 17.64 6.19
CA PRO A 229 -13.95 17.23 6.55
C PRO A 229 -13.35 16.40 5.41
N LEU A 230 -12.49 17.04 4.61
CA LEU A 230 -11.69 16.37 3.59
C LEU A 230 -10.50 15.66 4.23
N GLN A 231 -10.24 14.43 3.79
CA GLN A 231 -9.03 13.71 4.15
C GLN A 231 -8.34 13.18 2.88
N VAL A 232 -7.27 13.85 2.48
CA VAL A 232 -6.42 13.37 1.39
C VAL A 232 -5.31 12.53 2.00
N GLU A 233 -5.33 11.23 1.73
CA GLU A 233 -4.26 10.33 2.12
C GLU A 233 -3.52 9.76 0.91
N ASN A 234 -2.20 9.70 1.02
CA ASN A 234 -1.35 8.89 0.15
C ASN A 234 -1.49 7.41 0.53
N GLY A 235 -2.72 6.90 0.47
CA GLY A 235 -3.10 5.60 0.98
C GLY A 235 -2.91 4.46 -0.01
N HIS A 236 -2.79 4.73 -1.33
CA HIS A 236 -2.88 3.74 -2.42
C HIS A 236 -2.28 2.38 -2.07
N ILE A 237 -0.98 2.33 -1.77
CA ILE A 237 -0.28 1.06 -1.61
C ILE A 237 -0.38 0.52 -0.20
N ARG A 238 -0.36 1.40 0.81
CA ARG A 238 -0.51 0.99 2.21
C ARG A 238 -1.88 0.39 2.46
N SER A 239 -2.95 1.03 1.97
CA SER A 239 -4.32 0.55 2.14
C SER A 239 -4.53 -0.80 1.46
N THR A 240 -3.94 -0.99 0.27
CA THR A 240 -4.01 -2.27 -0.45
C THR A 240 -3.35 -3.39 0.34
N ILE A 241 -2.11 -3.18 0.79
CA ILE A 241 -1.29 -4.22 1.41
C ILE A 241 -1.78 -4.58 2.81
N GLU A 242 -2.05 -3.57 3.63
CA GLU A 242 -2.44 -3.78 5.02
C GLU A 242 -3.89 -4.28 5.12
N TYR A 243 -4.79 -3.83 4.24
CA TYR A 243 -6.23 -4.07 4.41
C TYR A 243 -6.86 -5.00 3.38
N ALA A 244 -6.48 -4.91 2.10
CA ALA A 244 -7.05 -5.82 1.09
C ALA A 244 -6.30 -7.16 1.07
N ILE A 245 -4.98 -7.10 1.13
CA ILE A 245 -4.10 -8.26 1.02
C ILE A 245 -3.81 -8.91 2.38
N GLY A 246 -3.59 -8.10 3.41
CA GLY A 246 -3.27 -8.57 4.76
C GLY A 246 -1.86 -9.15 4.92
N GLN A 247 -0.89 -8.71 4.09
CA GLN A 247 0.49 -9.21 4.14
C GLN A 247 1.45 -8.04 4.38
N PRO A 248 2.22 -8.03 5.47
CA PRO A 248 2.99 -6.85 5.84
C PRO A 248 4.20 -6.59 4.93
N THR A 249 4.68 -7.59 4.19
CA THR A 249 5.88 -7.47 3.36
C THR A 249 5.64 -8.08 2.00
N ALA A 250 5.91 -7.32 0.94
CA ALA A 250 5.61 -7.69 -0.43
C ALA A 250 6.28 -6.78 -1.47
N LEU A 251 6.35 -7.24 -2.71
CA LEU A 251 6.57 -6.42 -3.90
C LEU A 251 5.22 -6.19 -4.59
N VAL A 252 4.72 -4.95 -4.56
CA VAL A 252 3.46 -4.59 -5.24
C VAL A 252 3.78 -4.04 -6.62
N VAL A 253 3.09 -4.58 -7.63
CA VAL A 253 3.22 -4.25 -9.04
C VAL A 253 1.88 -3.70 -9.52
N ASP A 254 1.73 -2.38 -9.47
CA ASP A 254 0.57 -1.66 -10.03
C ASP A 254 0.74 -1.49 -11.53
N MET A 255 0.13 -2.39 -12.30
CA MET A 255 0.12 -2.37 -13.75
C MET A 255 -0.97 -1.45 -14.28
N GLY A 256 -0.68 -0.15 -14.18
CA GLY A 256 -1.53 0.95 -14.62
C GLY A 256 -1.70 1.05 -16.14
N HIS A 257 -2.49 2.03 -16.59
CA HIS A 257 -2.80 2.19 -18.01
C HIS A 257 -1.62 2.69 -18.85
N SER A 258 -0.81 3.62 -18.32
CA SER A 258 0.28 4.29 -19.04
C SER A 258 1.67 3.79 -18.69
N SER A 259 1.83 3.23 -17.50
CA SER A 259 3.08 2.80 -16.88
C SER A 259 2.73 1.79 -15.78
N SER A 260 3.70 0.97 -15.40
CA SER A 260 3.66 0.16 -14.19
C SER A 260 4.43 0.81 -13.06
N ARG A 261 3.98 0.61 -11.83
CA ARG A 261 4.70 1.02 -10.63
C ARG A 261 5.02 -0.19 -9.79
N VAL A 262 6.28 -0.33 -9.45
CA VAL A 262 6.77 -1.37 -8.58
C VAL A 262 7.21 -0.77 -7.26
N VAL A 263 6.60 -1.25 -6.19
CA VAL A 263 6.78 -0.67 -4.86
C VAL A 263 7.05 -1.78 -3.86
N PRO A 264 8.30 -1.90 -3.40
CA PRO A 264 8.62 -2.78 -2.29
C PRO A 264 8.01 -2.24 -1.01
N VAL A 265 7.38 -3.10 -0.24
CA VAL A 265 6.78 -2.78 1.04
C VAL A 265 7.31 -3.74 2.10
N LEU A 266 7.74 -3.18 3.22
CA LEU A 266 8.29 -3.89 4.35
C LEU A 266 7.54 -3.47 5.61
N ALA A 267 6.97 -4.42 6.35
CA ALA A 267 6.22 -4.14 7.57
C ALA A 267 5.12 -3.05 7.39
N CYS A 268 4.36 -3.15 6.30
CA CYS A 268 3.33 -2.20 5.86
C CYS A 268 3.85 -0.80 5.49
N MET A 269 5.17 -0.61 5.41
CA MET A 269 5.80 0.64 5.05
C MET A 269 6.39 0.57 3.63
N PRO A 270 6.01 1.48 2.71
CA PRO A 270 6.61 1.50 1.39
C PRO A 270 8.08 1.96 1.46
N VAL A 271 8.95 1.22 0.77
CA VAL A 271 10.37 1.57 0.64
C VAL A 271 10.50 2.55 -0.53
N MET A 272 10.20 3.83 -0.27
CA MET A 272 10.05 4.86 -1.31
C MET A 272 11.30 5.03 -2.18
N GLU A 273 12.50 4.91 -1.60
CA GLU A 273 13.78 4.99 -2.32
C GLU A 273 13.97 3.85 -3.33
N ALA A 274 13.26 2.73 -3.13
CA ALA A 274 13.28 1.57 -3.99
C ALA A 274 12.03 1.46 -4.88
N ALA A 275 11.10 2.42 -4.80
CA ALA A 275 9.96 2.47 -5.69
C ALA A 275 10.41 2.86 -7.11
N VAL A 276 9.90 2.15 -8.12
CA VAL A 276 10.25 2.34 -9.52
C VAL A 276 8.99 2.46 -10.36
N GLU A 277 8.96 3.44 -11.26
CA GLU A 277 7.96 3.52 -12.32
C GLU A 277 8.60 3.04 -13.63
N SER A 278 7.96 2.08 -14.30
CA SER A 278 8.41 1.61 -15.61
C SER A 278 8.33 2.75 -16.62
N ALA A 279 9.10 2.64 -17.71
CA ALA A 279 8.87 3.52 -18.85
C ALA A 279 7.40 3.44 -19.30
N SER A 280 6.91 4.54 -19.87
CA SER A 280 5.53 4.55 -20.34
C SER A 280 5.37 3.57 -21.50
N TYR A 281 4.30 2.77 -21.45
CA TYR A 281 3.87 1.94 -22.58
C TYR A 281 3.61 2.77 -23.83
N ARG A 282 3.31 4.07 -23.67
CA ARG A 282 3.02 4.99 -24.77
C ARG A 282 4.30 5.43 -25.49
N LYS A 283 5.01 4.52 -26.15
CA LYS A 283 5.72 4.92 -27.38
C LYS A 283 4.63 5.24 -28.41
N ALA A 284 4.39 6.55 -28.61
CA ALA A 284 3.56 7.18 -29.63
C ALA A 284 2.35 6.35 -30.10
N ARG A 285 1.17 6.62 -29.53
CA ARG A 285 -0.12 6.05 -30.00
C ARG A 285 -0.17 6.12 -31.53
N PRO A 286 -0.18 5.00 -32.26
CA PRO A 286 -0.60 5.05 -33.65
C PRO A 286 -2.08 5.46 -33.65
N ARG A 287 -2.51 6.08 -34.75
CA ARG A 287 -3.86 6.63 -34.89
C ARG A 287 -4.90 5.55 -34.57
N PRO A 288 -6.11 5.91 -34.09
CA PRO A 288 -7.17 4.98 -33.67
C PRO A 288 -7.65 3.95 -34.72
N THR A 289 -7.04 3.90 -35.90
CA THR A 289 -7.25 2.88 -36.93
C THR A 289 -6.32 1.66 -36.79
N ASP A 290 -5.23 1.78 -36.03
CA ASP A 290 -4.27 0.70 -35.86
C ASP A 290 -4.57 -0.05 -34.56
N GLU A 291 -5.29 -1.17 -34.67
CA GLU A 291 -5.55 -2.14 -33.60
C GLU A 291 -4.28 -2.87 -33.11
N HIS A 292 -3.11 -2.23 -33.18
CA HIS A 292 -1.89 -2.75 -32.60
C HIS A 292 -1.93 -2.45 -31.11
N SER A 293 -2.69 -3.26 -30.37
CA SER A 293 -2.47 -3.48 -28.94
C SER A 293 -0.96 -3.66 -28.71
N HIS A 294 -0.38 -2.88 -27.79
CA HIS A 294 0.99 -3.14 -27.32
C HIS A 294 1.16 -4.65 -27.14
N SER A 295 2.20 -5.23 -27.74
CA SER A 295 2.45 -6.67 -27.57
C SER A 295 2.64 -6.91 -26.07
N GLY A 296 2.07 -7.99 -25.56
CA GLY A 296 2.26 -8.39 -24.16
C GLY A 296 3.74 -8.41 -23.78
N ASP A 297 4.60 -8.71 -24.75
CA ASP A 297 6.06 -8.70 -24.65
C ASP A 297 6.65 -7.34 -24.25
N GLU A 298 6.17 -6.21 -24.79
CA GLU A 298 6.69 -4.88 -24.41
C GLU A 298 6.35 -4.56 -22.95
N ILE A 299 5.13 -4.87 -22.53
CA ILE A 299 4.69 -4.69 -21.14
C ILE A 299 5.51 -5.59 -20.22
N LEU A 300 5.71 -6.85 -20.61
CA LEU A 300 6.50 -7.82 -19.86
C LEU A 300 7.92 -7.30 -19.61
N GLU A 301 8.63 -6.88 -20.65
CA GLU A 301 10.02 -6.40 -20.53
C GLU A 301 10.11 -5.19 -19.60
N LEU A 302 9.21 -4.22 -19.77
CA LEU A 302 9.19 -2.99 -18.97
C LEU A 302 8.86 -3.25 -17.49
N VAL A 303 7.89 -4.13 -17.22
CA VAL A 303 7.49 -4.48 -15.85
C VAL A 303 8.59 -5.27 -15.16
N VAL A 304 9.14 -6.29 -15.82
CA VAL A 304 10.19 -7.14 -15.26
C VAL A 304 11.45 -6.31 -14.94
N SER A 305 11.84 -5.41 -15.85
CA SER A 305 12.97 -4.49 -15.62
C SER A 305 12.74 -3.62 -14.39
N ALA A 306 11.56 -3.02 -14.25
CA ALA A 306 11.19 -2.23 -13.08
C ALA A 306 11.18 -3.06 -11.79
N MET A 307 10.75 -4.33 -11.85
CA MET A 307 10.77 -5.24 -10.71
C MET A 307 12.19 -5.56 -10.23
N VAL A 308 13.10 -5.90 -11.15
CA VAL A 308 14.50 -6.17 -10.83
C VAL A 308 15.19 -4.92 -10.25
N GLU A 309 14.92 -3.75 -10.83
CA GLU A 309 15.45 -2.48 -10.33
C GLU A 309 14.95 -2.18 -8.91
N ALA A 310 13.65 -2.30 -8.66
CA ALA A 310 13.06 -2.04 -7.34
C ALA A 310 13.65 -2.97 -6.25
N VAL A 311 13.81 -4.26 -6.56
CA VAL A 311 14.43 -5.21 -5.63
C VAL A 311 15.92 -4.89 -5.42
N THR A 312 16.63 -4.45 -6.45
CA THR A 312 18.04 -4.09 -6.34
C THR A 312 18.25 -2.83 -5.49
N LYS A 313 17.33 -1.86 -5.54
CA LYS A 313 17.36 -0.66 -4.70
C LYS A 313 17.03 -0.93 -3.23
N CYS A 314 16.39 -2.06 -2.90
CA CYS A 314 16.13 -2.43 -1.52
C CYS A 314 17.44 -2.77 -0.75
N PRO A 315 17.47 -2.53 0.57
CA PRO A 315 18.51 -3.05 1.46
C PRO A 315 18.66 -4.57 1.30
N ILE A 316 19.89 -5.09 1.42
CA ILE A 316 20.25 -6.48 1.09
C ILE A 316 19.40 -7.50 1.88
N ASP A 317 19.18 -7.24 3.16
CA ASP A 317 18.36 -8.02 4.09
C ASP A 317 16.87 -8.02 3.72
N VAL A 318 16.38 -6.98 3.03
CA VAL A 318 14.98 -6.82 2.65
C VAL A 318 14.67 -7.53 1.33
N ARG A 319 15.62 -7.57 0.39
CA ARG A 319 15.39 -7.98 -1.01
C ARG A 319 14.68 -9.32 -1.14
N ARG A 320 15.15 -10.34 -0.43
CA ARG A 320 14.58 -11.69 -0.51
C ARG A 320 13.14 -11.72 0.00
N HIS A 321 12.85 -11.01 1.10
CA HIS A 321 11.52 -10.98 1.70
C HIS A 321 10.50 -10.32 0.77
N VAL A 322 10.85 -9.20 0.13
CA VAL A 322 9.95 -8.53 -0.83
C VAL A 322 9.83 -9.31 -2.14
N ALA A 323 10.93 -9.80 -2.71
CA ALA A 323 10.91 -10.53 -3.98
C ALA A 323 10.14 -11.86 -3.89
N SER A 324 10.13 -12.50 -2.72
CA SER A 324 9.40 -13.76 -2.50
C SER A 324 7.88 -13.63 -2.48
N LYS A 325 7.33 -12.40 -2.46
CA LYS A 325 5.89 -12.15 -2.29
C LYS A 325 5.44 -11.08 -3.27
N VAL A 326 4.90 -11.47 -4.42
CA VAL A 326 4.55 -10.54 -5.50
C VAL A 326 3.03 -10.38 -5.58
N TYR A 327 2.58 -9.14 -5.78
CA TYR A 327 1.18 -8.79 -5.98
C TYR A 327 1.01 -7.94 -7.22
N PHE A 328 0.12 -8.38 -8.10
CA PHE A 328 -0.29 -7.60 -9.24
C PHE A 328 -1.59 -6.86 -8.92
N VAL A 329 -1.59 -5.55 -9.17
CA VAL A 329 -2.79 -4.69 -9.09
C VAL A 329 -2.88 -3.81 -10.33
N GLY A 330 -3.99 -3.10 -10.51
CA GLY A 330 -4.15 -2.16 -11.62
C GLY A 330 -4.85 -2.75 -12.84
N GLY A 331 -4.86 -2.01 -13.94
CA GLY A 331 -5.69 -2.32 -15.12
C GLY A 331 -5.27 -3.57 -15.89
N TRP A 332 -3.99 -3.95 -15.80
CA TRP A 332 -3.46 -5.13 -16.50
C TRP A 332 -3.36 -6.38 -15.62
N SER A 333 -3.57 -6.27 -14.30
CA SER A 333 -3.41 -7.37 -13.33
C SER A 333 -4.57 -8.37 -13.31
N GLY A 334 -5.24 -8.57 -14.44
CA GLY A 334 -6.30 -9.55 -14.62
C GLY A 334 -6.00 -10.50 -15.77
N ARG A 335 -4.72 -10.65 -16.13
CA ARG A 335 -4.26 -11.45 -17.27
C ARG A 335 -3.31 -12.53 -16.77
N PRO A 336 -3.83 -13.70 -16.37
CA PRO A 336 -3.03 -14.74 -15.71
C PRO A 336 -1.81 -15.20 -16.53
N SER A 337 -1.93 -15.25 -17.86
CA SER A 337 -0.80 -15.60 -18.73
C SER A 337 0.32 -14.58 -18.65
N LEU A 338 0.00 -13.29 -18.76
CA LEU A 338 0.98 -12.21 -18.67
C LEU A 338 1.66 -12.18 -17.30
N GLU A 339 0.91 -12.39 -16.22
CA GLU A 339 1.46 -12.46 -14.87
C GLU A 339 2.41 -13.64 -14.70
N ALA A 340 2.04 -14.82 -15.20
CA ALA A 340 2.91 -16.00 -15.20
C ALA A 340 4.22 -15.74 -15.97
N ASP A 341 4.12 -15.16 -17.16
CA ASP A 341 5.28 -14.84 -18.01
C ASP A 341 6.20 -13.80 -17.32
N ILE A 342 5.62 -12.76 -16.69
CA ILE A 342 6.37 -11.76 -15.91
C ILE A 342 7.10 -12.43 -14.75
N LEU A 343 6.44 -13.31 -14.00
CA LEU A 343 7.03 -13.96 -12.83
C LEU A 343 8.17 -14.91 -13.21
N GLU A 344 8.03 -15.65 -14.31
CA GLU A 344 9.08 -16.51 -14.83
C GLU A 344 10.30 -15.68 -15.24
N ALA A 345 10.10 -14.64 -16.06
CA ALA A 345 11.16 -13.73 -16.48
C ALA A 345 11.83 -13.01 -15.30
N PHE A 346 11.04 -12.53 -14.34
CA PHE A 346 11.54 -11.89 -13.13
C PHE A 346 12.38 -12.85 -12.28
N ALA A 347 11.92 -14.09 -12.08
CA ALA A 347 12.66 -15.09 -11.32
C ALA A 347 14.03 -15.40 -11.93
N LEU A 348 14.09 -15.50 -13.26
CA LEU A 348 15.33 -15.71 -13.99
C LEU A 348 16.30 -14.55 -13.75
N LEU A 349 15.87 -13.30 -13.98
CA LEU A 349 16.75 -12.13 -13.90
C LEU A 349 17.15 -11.75 -12.47
N VAL A 350 16.26 -11.96 -11.49
CA VAL A 350 16.56 -11.61 -10.09
C VAL A 350 17.49 -12.64 -9.43
N SER A 351 17.56 -13.88 -9.95
CA SER A 351 18.44 -14.92 -9.41
C SER A 351 19.94 -14.56 -9.50
N ASP A 352 20.33 -13.79 -10.53
CA ASP A 352 21.68 -13.23 -10.66
C ASP A 352 22.00 -12.20 -9.56
N LYS A 353 20.98 -11.54 -9.01
CA LYS A 353 21.11 -10.53 -7.95
C LYS A 353 20.89 -11.09 -6.55
N LEU A 354 20.18 -12.22 -6.44
CA LEU A 354 19.83 -12.90 -5.20
C LEU A 354 20.27 -14.36 -5.28
N PRO A 355 21.48 -14.70 -4.78
CA PRO A 355 21.96 -16.07 -4.77
C PRO A 355 20.95 -17.00 -4.08
N ASN A 356 20.73 -18.17 -4.69
CA ASN A 356 19.76 -19.20 -4.27
C ASN A 356 18.29 -18.76 -4.34
N PHE A 357 17.97 -17.64 -5.01
CA PHE A 357 16.59 -17.28 -5.30
C PHE A 357 16.11 -18.03 -6.54
N SER A 358 14.96 -18.70 -6.45
CA SER A 358 14.36 -19.44 -7.56
C SER A 358 12.90 -19.03 -7.75
N SER A 359 12.33 -19.30 -8.91
CA SER A 359 10.89 -19.08 -9.18
C SER A 359 9.99 -19.75 -8.15
N LYS A 360 10.38 -20.94 -7.64
CA LYS A 360 9.68 -21.66 -6.57
C LYS A 360 9.67 -20.92 -5.22
N SER A 361 10.52 -19.91 -5.05
CA SER A 361 10.58 -19.06 -3.86
C SER A 361 9.59 -17.90 -3.93
N ILE A 362 8.98 -17.67 -5.10
CA ILE A 362 8.00 -16.62 -5.30
C ILE A 362 6.62 -17.18 -4.97
N THR A 363 5.99 -16.60 -3.95
CA THR A 363 4.58 -16.76 -3.67
C THR A 363 3.83 -15.64 -4.36
N VAL A 364 3.03 -16.01 -5.36
CA VAL A 364 2.02 -15.15 -5.93
C VAL A 364 0.78 -15.31 -5.07
N PHE A 365 0.19 -14.20 -4.68
CA PHE A 365 -1.04 -14.24 -3.92
C PHE A 365 -2.20 -14.07 -4.85
N ASP A 366 -2.92 -15.17 -5.04
CA ASP A 366 -4.21 -15.12 -5.68
C ASP A 366 -5.16 -14.33 -4.79
N THR A 367 -5.73 -13.27 -5.35
CA THR A 367 -6.87 -12.61 -4.72
C THR A 367 -8.02 -13.59 -4.65
N ASP A 368 -8.91 -13.40 -3.66
CA ASP A 368 -10.20 -14.11 -3.67
C ASP A 368 -10.83 -13.95 -5.07
N PRO A 369 -11.29 -15.03 -5.74
CA PRO A 369 -11.87 -14.95 -7.08
C PRO A 369 -13.06 -13.98 -7.20
N SER A 370 -13.67 -13.60 -6.06
CA SER A 370 -14.72 -12.59 -5.99
C SER A 370 -14.23 -11.15 -6.05
N MET A 371 -12.92 -10.92 -5.88
CA MET A 371 -12.28 -9.60 -5.97
C MET A 371 -11.64 -9.41 -7.33
N ASP A 372 -12.00 -8.31 -7.99
CA ASP A 372 -11.34 -7.88 -9.22
C ASP A 372 -9.97 -7.28 -8.85
N PRO A 373 -8.85 -7.81 -9.37
CA PRO A 373 -7.50 -7.29 -9.10
C PRO A 373 -7.37 -5.80 -9.40
N THR A 374 -8.13 -5.29 -10.38
CA THR A 374 -8.13 -3.87 -10.70
C THR A 374 -8.64 -3.05 -9.53
N ASP A 375 -9.59 -3.55 -8.74
CA ASP A 375 -10.26 -2.83 -7.65
C ASP A 375 -9.57 -2.96 -6.29
N LEU A 376 -8.52 -3.79 -6.15
CA LEU A 376 -7.89 -4.04 -4.85
C LEU A 376 -7.44 -2.78 -4.13
N ILE A 377 -6.91 -1.80 -4.86
CA ILE A 377 -6.50 -0.52 -4.30
C ILE A 377 -7.68 0.20 -3.65
N TRP A 378 -8.78 0.29 -4.42
CA TRP A 378 -10.02 0.88 -3.96
C TRP A 378 -10.64 0.09 -2.80
N ILE A 379 -10.60 -1.25 -2.83
CA ILE A 379 -11.11 -2.12 -1.76
C ILE A 379 -10.31 -1.91 -0.47
N GLY A 380 -8.98 -1.88 -0.55
CA GLY A 380 -8.12 -1.62 0.61
C GLY A 380 -8.43 -0.28 1.25
N ALA A 381 -8.65 0.75 0.43
CA ALA A 381 -9.07 2.06 0.88
C ALA A 381 -10.50 2.10 1.44
N SER A 382 -11.42 1.32 0.88
CA SER A 382 -12.79 1.16 1.40
C SER A 382 -12.79 0.55 2.80
N ILE A 383 -11.97 -0.49 3.02
CA ILE A 383 -11.79 -1.09 4.34
C ILE A 383 -11.13 -0.08 5.29
N TYR A 384 -10.08 0.60 4.83
CA TYR A 384 -9.39 1.63 5.60
C TYR A 384 -10.38 2.70 6.06
N GLY A 385 -11.06 3.36 5.11
CA GLY A 385 -12.06 4.43 5.33
C GLY A 385 -13.22 4.06 6.25
N GLY A 386 -13.54 2.76 6.37
CA GLY A 386 -14.63 2.26 7.21
C GLY A 386 -14.29 2.18 8.70
N ARG A 387 -13.00 2.18 9.05
CA ARG A 387 -12.55 2.02 10.45
C ARG A 387 -12.77 3.26 11.31
N GLY A 388 -12.99 4.44 10.71
CA GLY A 388 -13.45 5.66 11.39
C GLY A 388 -12.45 6.31 12.35
N ARG A 389 -11.32 5.65 12.67
CA ARG A 389 -10.22 6.16 13.49
C ARG A 389 -9.08 6.59 12.58
N PHE A 390 -9.04 7.87 12.23
CA PHE A 390 -7.95 8.42 11.44
C PHE A 390 -7.34 9.63 12.13
N LEU A 391 -6.05 9.84 11.90
CA LEU A 391 -5.40 11.12 12.17
C LEU A 391 -5.83 12.09 11.07
N VAL A 392 -6.89 12.85 11.34
CA VAL A 392 -7.42 13.84 10.41
C VAL A 392 -6.58 15.11 10.53
N ALA A 393 -5.97 15.56 9.44
CA ALA A 393 -5.57 16.96 9.31
C ALA A 393 -6.85 17.78 9.14
N VAL A 394 -7.32 18.40 10.22
CA VAL A 394 -8.56 19.19 10.21
C VAL A 394 -8.33 20.47 9.41
N ASN A 395 -9.36 20.96 8.70
CA ASN A 395 -9.31 22.16 7.86
C ASN A 395 -8.75 23.40 8.61
N ASP A 396 -8.97 23.47 9.93
CA ASP A 396 -8.41 24.51 10.81
C ASP A 396 -6.88 24.52 10.82
N GLN A 397 -6.23 23.36 10.72
CA GLN A 397 -4.78 23.26 10.61
C GLN A 397 -4.27 23.87 9.29
N PHE A 398 -4.97 23.63 8.17
CA PHE A 398 -4.59 24.18 6.87
C PHE A 398 -4.70 25.71 6.82
N SER A 399 -5.75 26.26 7.45
CA SER A 399 -5.93 27.71 7.55
C SER A 399 -4.86 28.36 8.44
N SER A 400 -4.39 27.65 9.48
CA SER A 400 -3.38 28.15 10.41
C SER A 400 -1.93 28.02 9.92
N ILE A 401 -1.62 27.05 9.05
CA ILE A 401 -0.25 26.75 8.60
C ILE A 401 0.19 27.66 7.43
N GLY A 402 -0.72 28.42 6.82
CA GLY A 402 -0.36 29.38 5.78
C GLY A 402 0.36 28.73 4.60
N MET A 403 -0.21 27.63 4.07
CA MET A 403 0.33 27.00 2.86
C MET A 403 0.42 28.05 1.76
N PRO A 404 1.59 28.25 1.13
CA PRO A 404 1.72 29.23 0.05
C PRO A 404 0.76 28.82 -1.06
N VAL A 405 -0.18 29.71 -1.38
CA VAL A 405 -1.04 29.56 -2.54
C VAL A 405 -0.11 29.42 -3.75
N PRO A 406 -0.22 28.36 -4.57
CA PRO A 406 0.60 28.26 -5.76
C PRO A 406 0.33 29.50 -6.61
N HIS A 407 1.35 30.36 -6.75
CA HIS A 407 1.29 31.46 -7.69
C HIS A 407 1.03 30.83 -9.07
N PRO A 408 0.04 31.31 -9.84
CA PRO A 408 -0.17 30.81 -11.19
C PRO A 408 1.13 30.99 -11.96
N ALA A 409 1.75 29.87 -12.35
CA ALA A 409 2.96 29.89 -13.13
C ALA A 409 2.69 30.72 -14.39
N MET A 410 3.53 31.73 -14.62
CA MET A 410 3.54 32.53 -15.84
C MET A 410 3.36 31.60 -17.04
N HIS A 411 2.30 31.87 -17.82
CA HIS A 411 2.06 31.24 -19.11
C HIS A 411 3.37 31.10 -19.88
N LYS A 412 3.72 29.87 -20.25
CA LYS A 412 4.72 29.60 -21.29
C LYS A 412 4.21 30.21 -22.58
N SER A 413 4.73 31.38 -22.97
CA SER A 413 4.67 31.82 -24.35
C SER A 413 5.48 30.83 -25.18
N THR A 414 4.83 30.20 -26.14
CA THR A 414 5.47 29.39 -27.15
C THR A 414 6.47 30.21 -27.96
N ALA A 415 7.64 29.60 -28.19
CA ALA A 415 8.59 29.86 -29.26
C ALA A 415 9.37 31.19 -29.24
N ASP A 416 10.58 31.15 -28.69
CA ASP A 416 11.73 31.51 -29.50
C ASP A 416 12.93 30.60 -29.15
N ASP A 417 13.47 29.94 -30.17
CA ASP A 417 14.60 29.02 -30.12
C ASP A 417 15.89 29.84 -30.14
N SER A 418 16.59 29.92 -29.01
CA SER A 418 18.07 29.89 -28.92
C SER A 418 18.53 30.42 -27.57
N MET A 419 19.04 29.51 -26.73
CA MET A 419 20.30 29.66 -25.97
C MET A 419 20.36 28.59 -24.88
N GLY A 420 21.39 27.75 -24.95
CA GLY A 420 21.70 26.80 -23.90
C GLY A 420 22.11 27.51 -22.61
N VAL A 421 21.47 27.15 -21.51
CA VAL A 421 21.92 27.50 -20.16
C VAL A 421 21.93 26.23 -19.31
N ARG A 422 23.08 26.01 -18.69
CA ARG A 422 23.44 24.82 -17.90
C ARG A 422 22.62 24.75 -16.62
N VAL A 423 22.10 23.57 -16.32
CA VAL A 423 21.47 23.23 -15.05
C VAL A 423 22.56 22.91 -14.03
N THR A 424 23.12 23.92 -13.38
CA THR A 424 24.03 23.73 -12.22
C THR A 424 23.84 24.69 -11.05
N ASP A 425 22.97 25.71 -11.11
CA ASP A 425 22.98 26.78 -10.11
C ASP A 425 21.91 26.70 -9.01
N TRP A 426 21.24 25.55 -8.84
CA TRP A 426 20.20 25.40 -7.80
C TRP A 426 20.66 24.69 -6.51
N LEU A 427 21.93 24.28 -6.42
CA LEU A 427 22.46 23.54 -5.27
C LEU A 427 23.16 24.38 -4.18
N ASN A 428 23.25 25.71 -4.33
CA ASN A 428 24.02 26.56 -3.40
C ASN A 428 23.20 27.46 -2.46
N THR A 429 21.89 27.25 -2.32
CA THR A 429 21.05 28.12 -1.47
C THR A 429 20.64 27.48 -0.13
N PHE A 430 21.31 26.41 0.30
CA PHE A 430 21.27 25.94 1.68
C PHE A 430 22.66 25.46 2.12
N GLN A 431 23.49 26.43 2.51
CA GLN A 431 24.56 26.27 3.51
C GLN A 431 24.39 27.35 4.57
#